data_AF-A0A3C1XVS9-F1
#
_entry.id   AF-A0A3C1XVS9-F1
#
_cell.length_a   1.000
_cell.length_b   1.000
_cell.length_c   1.000
_cell.angle_alpha   90.00
_cell.angle_beta   90.00
_cell.angle_gamma   90.00
#
_symmetry.space_group_name_H-M   'P 1'
#
loop_
_entity.id
_entity.type
_entity.pdbx_description
1 polymer ?
#
loop_
_entity_poly.entity_id
_entity_poly.type
_entity_poly.pdbx_seq_one_letter_code
_entity_poly.pdbx_strand_id
1 'polypeptide(L)'
;QAGKKLLIVADYDCDGATACAVGLRALSAMGADVDFLVPNRFETGYGLSPAVVELACRHRAGKPDIIITVDNGIASVDGVAAANDAGIGVVITDHHLPGDTLPDALAIVNPNQPGCGFPSKNLA
;
A
#
# COMPACT_ATOMS: atom_id res chain seq x y z
N GLN A 1 -1.20 20.59 6.85
CA GLN A 1 -1.72 19.21 6.95
C GLN A 1 -3.19 19.23 6.54
N ALA A 2 -3.64 18.25 5.74
CA ALA A 2 -5.02 18.19 5.22
C ALA A 2 -6.00 17.37 6.09
N GLY A 3 -5.55 16.83 7.24
CA GLY A 3 -6.40 16.05 8.14
C GLY A 3 -6.91 14.73 7.55
N LYS A 4 -6.16 14.14 6.62
CA LYS A 4 -6.53 12.91 5.91
C LYS A 4 -6.21 11.67 6.75
N LYS A 5 -7.08 10.66 6.68
CA LYS A 5 -6.90 9.35 7.32
C LYS A 5 -6.07 8.43 6.44
N LEU A 6 -4.99 7.91 7.00
CA LEU A 6 -4.05 7.02 6.32
C LEU A 6 -4.23 5.59 6.82
N LEU A 7 -4.15 4.62 5.92
CA LEU A 7 -4.09 3.21 6.27
C LEU A 7 -2.89 2.56 5.57
N ILE A 8 -1.95 2.04 6.35
CA ILE A 8 -0.85 1.23 5.81
C ILE A 8 -1.36 -0.19 5.57
N VAL A 9 -1.27 -0.68 4.33
CA VAL A 9 -1.55 -2.07 3.98
C VAL A 9 -0.23 -2.79 3.78
N ALA A 10 0.14 -3.62 4.75
CA ALA A 10 1.46 -4.25 4.81
C ALA A 10 1.40 -5.73 4.45
N ASP A 11 2.51 -6.26 3.92
CA ASP A 11 2.70 -7.71 3.81
C ASP A 11 2.92 -8.36 5.19
N TYR A 12 2.71 -9.67 5.27
CA TYR A 12 2.72 -10.44 6.52
C TYR A 12 4.11 -10.92 6.94
N ASP A 13 5.12 -10.78 6.09
CA ASP A 13 6.46 -11.27 6.38
C ASP A 13 7.32 -10.25 7.16
N CYS A 14 8.61 -10.55 7.32
CA CYS A 14 9.49 -9.69 8.10
C CYS A 14 9.73 -8.31 7.46
N ASP A 15 9.80 -8.22 6.14
CA ASP A 15 10.02 -6.94 5.46
C ASP A 15 8.77 -6.08 5.57
N GLY A 16 7.62 -6.61 5.16
CA GLY A 16 6.32 -5.96 5.31
C GLY A 16 6.00 -5.51 6.73
N ALA A 17 6.25 -6.36 7.75
CA ALA A 17 6.04 -6.00 9.15
C ALA A 17 6.99 -4.88 9.61
N THR A 18 8.25 -4.90 9.17
CA THR A 18 9.24 -3.87 9.51
C THR A 18 8.87 -2.54 8.85
N ALA A 19 8.55 -2.56 7.55
CA ALA A 19 8.12 -1.38 6.81
C ALA A 19 6.84 -0.77 7.40
N CYS A 20 5.88 -1.62 7.82
CA CYS A 20 4.68 -1.19 8.53
C CYS A 20 5.00 -0.45 9.83
N ALA A 21 5.85 -1.04 10.68
CA ALA A 21 6.26 -0.42 11.94
C ALA A 21 7.00 0.91 11.72
N VAL A 22 7.88 0.98 10.72
CA VAL A 22 8.59 2.21 10.34
C VAL A 22 7.61 3.29 9.88
N GLY A 23 6.69 2.94 8.97
CA GLY A 23 5.69 3.86 8.43
C GLY A 23 4.77 4.41 9.52
N LEU A 24 4.23 3.54 10.37
CA LEU A 24 3.39 3.93 11.51
C LEU A 24 4.13 4.93 12.41
N ARG A 25 5.36 4.61 12.82
CA ARG A 25 6.14 5.45 13.73
C ARG A 25 6.50 6.79 13.11
N ALA A 26 6.95 6.81 11.87
CA ALA A 26 7.36 8.04 11.18
C ALA A 26 6.16 8.98 10.94
N LEU A 27 5.07 8.45 10.38
CA LEU A 27 3.87 9.25 10.08
C LEU A 27 3.20 9.76 11.35
N SER A 28 3.12 8.93 12.40
CA SER A 28 2.59 9.35 13.70
C SER A 28 3.45 10.45 14.33
N ALA A 29 4.78 10.34 14.26
CA ALA A 29 5.69 11.38 14.76
C ALA A 29 5.55 12.71 14.01
N MET A 30 5.08 12.67 12.75
CA MET A 30 4.75 13.85 11.95
C MET A 30 3.31 14.34 12.18
N GLY A 31 2.55 13.73 13.09
CA GLY A 31 1.18 14.12 13.46
C GLY A 31 0.10 13.66 12.48
N ALA A 32 0.36 12.62 11.68
CA ALA A 32 -0.66 12.03 10.82
C ALA A 32 -1.65 11.15 11.60
N ASP A 33 -2.91 11.09 11.14
CA ASP A 33 -3.89 10.08 11.56
C ASP A 33 -3.66 8.83 10.71
N VAL A 34 -2.97 7.83 11.27
CA VAL A 34 -2.55 6.63 10.56
C VAL A 34 -2.85 5.37 11.38
N ASP A 35 -3.41 4.37 10.71
CA ASP A 35 -3.54 3.00 11.24
C ASP A 35 -2.98 2.01 10.21
N PHE A 36 -3.08 0.71 10.47
CA PHE A 36 -2.58 -0.33 9.59
C PHE A 36 -3.55 -1.51 9.45
N LEU A 37 -3.36 -2.25 8.37
CA LEU A 37 -4.04 -3.49 8.05
C LEU A 37 -3.01 -4.48 7.49
N VAL A 38 -2.93 -5.67 8.09
CA VAL A 38 -2.20 -6.82 7.52
C VAL A 38 -3.25 -7.84 7.07
N PRO A 39 -3.44 -8.06 5.76
CA PRO A 39 -4.48 -8.95 5.26
C PRO A 39 -4.11 -10.42 5.44
N ASN A 40 -5.12 -11.29 5.58
CA ASN A 40 -4.92 -12.73 5.53
C ASN A 40 -4.82 -13.18 4.07
N ARG A 41 -3.61 -13.55 3.64
CA ARG A 41 -3.35 -13.97 2.25
C ARG A 41 -4.18 -15.18 1.79
N PHE A 42 -4.56 -16.06 2.72
CA PHE A 42 -5.35 -17.25 2.40
C PHE A 42 -6.81 -16.92 2.10
N GLU A 43 -7.31 -15.79 2.62
CA GLU A 43 -8.69 -15.35 2.44
C GLU A 43 -8.83 -14.32 1.32
N THR A 44 -7.83 -13.45 1.17
CA THR A 44 -7.93 -12.23 0.35
C THR A 44 -6.93 -12.16 -0.80
N GLY A 45 -6.09 -13.20 -0.96
CA GLY A 45 -5.00 -13.22 -1.93
C GLY A 45 -3.80 -12.39 -1.47
N TYR A 46 -2.80 -12.26 -2.35
CA TYR A 46 -1.58 -11.51 -2.07
C TYR A 46 -1.71 -10.02 -2.43
N GLY A 47 -1.12 -9.16 -1.59
CA GLY A 47 -1.08 -7.71 -1.80
C GLY A 47 -2.44 -7.02 -1.72
N LEU A 48 -2.53 -5.82 -2.30
CA LEU A 48 -3.78 -5.06 -2.35
C LEU A 48 -4.72 -5.68 -3.40
N SER A 49 -5.77 -6.35 -2.93
CA SER A 49 -6.85 -6.89 -3.77
C SER A 49 -8.17 -6.15 -3.51
N PRO A 50 -9.19 -6.28 -4.39
CA PRO A 50 -10.51 -5.72 -4.12
C PRO A 50 -11.11 -6.15 -2.77
N ALA A 51 -10.85 -7.39 -2.34
CA ALA A 51 -11.27 -7.87 -1.03
C ALA A 51 -10.55 -7.14 0.13
N VAL A 52 -9.26 -6.85 -0.02
CA VAL A 52 -8.50 -6.04 0.95
C VAL A 52 -9.02 -4.60 0.99
N VAL A 53 -9.40 -4.01 -0.15
CA VAL A 53 -10.02 -2.68 -0.19
C VAL A 53 -11.37 -2.67 0.54
N GLU A 54 -12.17 -3.73 0.42
CA GLU A 54 -13.42 -3.87 1.16
C GLU A 54 -13.18 -3.94 2.68
N LEU A 55 -12.13 -4.64 3.12
CA LEU A 55 -11.70 -4.64 4.52
C LEU A 55 -11.24 -3.24 4.96
N ALA A 56 -10.48 -2.53 4.14
CA ALA A 56 -10.05 -1.15 4.42
C ALA A 56 -11.25 -0.19 4.56
N CYS A 57 -12.29 -0.33 3.72
CA CYS A 57 -13.51 0.47 3.82
C CYS A 57 -14.27 0.23 5.14
N ARG A 58 -14.18 -0.98 5.70
CA ARG A 58 -14.81 -1.37 6.97
C ARG A 58 -13.85 -1.32 8.16
N HIS A 59 -12.69 -0.69 7.99
CA HIS A 59 -11.66 -0.66 9.02
C HIS A 59 -12.18 0.01 10.30
N ARG A 60 -11.70 -0.46 11.46
CA ARG A 60 -12.17 0.01 12.78
C ARG A 60 -11.96 1.51 13.02
N ALA A 61 -10.93 2.10 12.40
CA ALA A 61 -10.64 3.54 12.44
C ALA A 61 -11.52 4.36 11.46
N GLY A 62 -12.42 3.69 10.76
CA GLY A 62 -13.21 4.19 9.64
C GLY A 62 -12.51 3.99 8.29
N LYS A 63 -13.26 4.25 7.22
CA LYS A 63 -12.75 4.23 5.85
C LYS A 63 -11.60 5.25 5.70
N PRO A 64 -10.42 4.84 5.16
CA PRO A 64 -9.31 5.75 4.95
C PRO A 64 -9.54 6.67 3.76
N ASP A 65 -8.84 7.81 3.74
CA ASP A 65 -8.74 8.65 2.55
C ASP A 65 -7.62 8.16 1.62
N ILE A 66 -6.54 7.62 2.20
CA ILE A 66 -5.36 7.16 1.48
C ILE A 66 -4.92 5.80 2.03
N ILE A 67 -4.69 4.85 1.12
CA ILE A 67 -3.97 3.61 1.39
C ILE A 67 -2.51 3.79 1.00
N ILE A 68 -1.60 3.37 1.89
CA ILE A 68 -0.17 3.29 1.61
C ILE A 68 0.20 1.82 1.65
N THR A 69 0.56 1.22 0.51
CA THR A 69 1.06 -0.15 0.52
C THR A 69 2.54 -0.15 0.90
N VAL A 70 2.95 -1.13 1.70
CA VAL A 70 4.36 -1.40 2.02
C VAL A 70 4.63 -2.86 1.72
N ASP A 71 5.72 -3.11 1.00
CA ASP A 71 6.14 -4.46 0.58
C ASP A 71 5.09 -5.21 -0.27
N ASN A 72 4.23 -4.45 -0.96
CA ASN A 72 3.29 -4.98 -1.93
C ASN A 72 2.74 -3.85 -2.81
N GLY A 73 1.99 -4.21 -3.85
CA GLY A 73 1.12 -3.28 -4.58
C GLY A 73 1.54 -2.98 -6.01
N ILE A 74 2.79 -3.22 -6.43
CA ILE A 74 3.24 -2.86 -7.79
C ILE A 74 2.46 -3.60 -8.90
N ALA A 75 1.94 -4.79 -8.59
CA ALA A 75 1.12 -5.59 -9.49
C ALA A 75 -0.40 -5.53 -9.18
N SER A 76 -0.82 -4.71 -8.21
CA SER A 76 -2.20 -4.66 -7.68
C SER A 76 -3.14 -3.79 -8.53
N VAL A 77 -3.24 -4.04 -9.84
CA VAL A 77 -4.07 -3.24 -10.77
C VAL A 77 -5.53 -3.19 -10.31
N ASP A 78 -6.15 -4.35 -10.08
CA ASP A 78 -7.56 -4.43 -9.69
C ASP A 78 -7.82 -3.87 -8.28
N GLY A 79 -6.87 -4.07 -7.37
CA GLY A 79 -6.95 -3.52 -6.01
C GLY A 79 -6.90 -1.99 -6.02
N VAL A 80 -6.01 -1.40 -6.81
CA VAL A 80 -5.94 0.06 -6.95
C VAL A 80 -7.17 0.62 -7.67
N ALA A 81 -7.66 -0.04 -8.70
CA ALA A 81 -8.92 0.35 -9.36
C ALA A 81 -10.10 0.34 -8.37
N ALA A 82 -10.24 -0.71 -7.57
CA ALA A 82 -11.29 -0.80 -6.54
C ALA A 82 -11.15 0.30 -5.47
N ALA A 83 -9.92 0.66 -5.08
CA ALA A 83 -9.68 1.76 -4.15
C ALA A 83 -10.08 3.12 -4.77
N ASN A 84 -9.72 3.35 -6.03
CA ASN A 84 -10.09 4.56 -6.78
C ASN A 84 -11.62 4.68 -6.93
N ASP A 85 -12.31 3.60 -7.25
CA ASP A 85 -13.79 3.56 -7.33
C ASP A 85 -14.44 3.85 -5.95
N ALA A 86 -13.79 3.41 -4.88
CA ALA A 86 -14.18 3.75 -3.52
C ALA A 86 -13.80 5.20 -3.12
N GLY A 87 -13.13 5.98 -3.98
CA GLY A 87 -12.66 7.32 -3.67
C GLY A 87 -11.51 7.36 -2.65
N ILE A 88 -10.71 6.29 -2.60
CA ILE A 88 -9.52 6.15 -1.74
C ILE A 88 -8.28 6.27 -2.62
N GLY A 89 -7.41 7.22 -2.31
CA GLY A 89 -6.13 7.34 -3.02
C GLY A 89 -5.15 6.23 -2.63
N VAL A 90 -4.33 5.76 -3.57
CA VAL A 90 -3.30 4.74 -3.26
C VAL A 90 -1.89 5.28 -3.52
N VAL A 91 -1.00 5.10 -2.55
CA VAL A 91 0.45 5.27 -2.71
C VAL A 91 1.10 3.91 -2.56
N ILE A 92 1.90 3.50 -3.54
CA ILE A 92 2.59 2.21 -3.53
C ILE A 92 4.03 2.39 -3.10
N THR A 93 4.47 1.63 -2.11
CA THR A 93 5.89 1.43 -1.80
C THR A 93 6.20 -0.05 -1.83
N ASP A 94 7.06 -0.45 -2.76
CA ASP A 94 7.28 -1.85 -3.10
C ASP A 94 8.66 -2.02 -3.75
N HIS A 95 9.09 -3.26 -3.86
CA HIS A 95 10.35 -3.67 -4.48
C HIS A 95 10.19 -4.89 -5.40
N HIS A 96 9.01 -5.50 -5.43
CA HIS A 96 8.69 -6.59 -6.33
C HIS A 96 8.74 -6.18 -7.82
N LEU A 97 8.77 -7.18 -8.69
CA LEU A 97 8.72 -6.96 -10.13
C LEU A 97 7.33 -6.47 -10.57
N PRO A 98 7.26 -5.46 -11.44
CA PRO A 98 5.98 -5.01 -12.00
C PRO A 98 5.39 -6.07 -12.94
N GLY A 99 4.07 -6.05 -13.08
CA GLY A 99 3.38 -6.75 -14.17
C GLY A 99 3.46 -5.97 -15.49
N ASP A 100 2.75 -6.47 -16.52
CA ASP A 100 2.70 -5.83 -17.84
C ASP A 100 2.05 -4.42 -17.81
N THR A 101 1.15 -4.21 -16.86
CA THR A 101 0.46 -2.94 -16.62
C THR A 101 0.73 -2.47 -15.20
N LEU A 102 0.98 -1.18 -15.03
CA LEU A 102 1.09 -0.57 -13.71
C LEU A 102 -0.29 -0.13 -13.18
N PRO A 103 -0.53 -0.22 -11.87
CA PRO A 103 -1.74 0.31 -11.26
C PRO A 103 -1.83 1.83 -11.38
N ASP A 104 -3.05 2.35 -11.49
CA ASP A 104 -3.34 3.80 -11.51
C ASP A 104 -3.32 4.40 -10.09
N ALA A 105 -2.15 4.35 -9.46
CA ALA A 105 -1.91 4.86 -8.12
C ALA A 105 -1.51 6.35 -8.16
N LEU A 106 -1.76 7.08 -7.07
CA LEU A 106 -1.33 8.48 -6.91
C LEU A 106 0.19 8.62 -7.01
N ALA A 107 0.92 7.62 -6.52
CA ALA A 107 2.37 7.52 -6.64
C ALA A 107 2.81 6.06 -6.52
N ILE A 108 3.90 5.73 -7.21
CA ILE A 108 4.58 4.44 -7.13
C ILE A 108 6.06 4.68 -6.81
N VAL A 109 6.50 4.13 -5.68
CA VAL A 109 7.88 4.10 -5.23
C VAL A 109 8.35 2.65 -5.32
N ASN A 110 8.93 2.29 -6.46
CA ASN A 110 9.50 0.96 -6.68
C ASN A 110 10.76 1.06 -7.57
N PRO A 111 11.91 0.47 -7.17
CA PRO A 111 13.13 0.50 -7.96
C PRO A 111 13.01 -0.24 -9.31
N ASN A 112 12.11 -1.21 -9.41
CA ASN A 112 11.86 -2.06 -10.57
C ASN A 112 10.77 -1.53 -11.52
N GLN A 113 10.11 -0.41 -11.20
CA GLN A 113 9.12 0.16 -12.13
C GLN A 113 9.79 0.62 -13.45
N PRO A 114 9.10 0.48 -14.59
CA PRO A 114 9.58 0.93 -15.89
C PRO A 114 10.10 2.37 -15.87
N GLY A 115 11.27 2.61 -16.47
CA GLY A 115 11.87 3.94 -16.55
C GLY A 115 12.56 4.43 -15.26
N CYS A 116 12.53 3.67 -14.17
CA CYS A 116 13.27 4.04 -12.96
C CYS A 116 14.79 3.90 -13.16
N GLY A 117 15.54 4.98 -12.94
CA GLY A 117 17.01 5.00 -13.06
C GLY A 117 17.77 4.52 -11.82
N PHE A 118 17.08 4.08 -10.77
CA PHE A 118 17.72 3.67 -9.52
C PHE A 118 18.66 2.47 -9.76
N PRO A 119 19.95 2.52 -9.34
CA PRO A 119 20.95 1.55 -9.76
C PRO A 119 20.79 0.17 -9.11
N SER A 120 20.27 0.09 -7.88
CA SER A 120 20.11 -1.18 -7.17
C SER A 120 18.70 -1.72 -7.33
N LYS A 121 18.50 -2.54 -8.37
CA LYS A 121 17.20 -3.15 -8.71
C LYS A 121 16.75 -4.25 -7.75
N ASN A 122 17.71 -4.89 -7.07
CA ASN A 122 17.45 -6.03 -6.17
C ASN A 122 17.52 -5.59 -4.71
N LEU A 123 16.85 -4.48 -4.36
CA LEU A 123 16.56 -4.20 -2.95
C LEU A 123 15.56 -5.27 -2.51
N ALA A 124 15.94 -6.13 -1.58
CA ALA A 124 15.13 -7.09 -0.83
C ALA A 124 15.94 -7.50 0.42
#